data_AF-A0A927CTP9-F1
#
_entry.id   AF-A0A927CTP9-F1
#
_cell.length_a   1.000
_cell.length_b   1.000
_cell.length_c   1.000
_cell.angle_alpha   90.00
_cell.angle_beta   90.00
_cell.angle_gamma   90.00
#
_symmetry.space_group_name_H-M   'P 1'
#
loop_
_entity.id
_entity.type
_entity.pdbx_description
1 polymer ?
#
loop_
_entity_poly.entity_id
_entity_poly.type
_entity_poly.pdbx_seq_one_letter_code
_entity_poly.pdbx_strand_id
1 'polypeptide(L)'
;MRKNAAGMAQACTLLFEAEVPPMGYAAFTLAKRSAGRAGAGDPQVGARMLDDRRLLLYSDRYELVLDLDRGGVIVGLLDKTTSRDYAAAEGPYFLNERRGCFIQRETFLMSRDTRVRATILEQGPLQASVRLDGVLGDTKFQFTVRLGKGRRAIEVGLKTWFESDQWIRWPSRCTIE
;
A
#
# COMPACT_ATOMS: atom_id res chain seq x y z
N MET A 1 -9.26 20.72 14.11
CA MET A 1 -8.49 20.72 12.84
C MET A 1 -7.07 21.14 13.16
N ARG A 2 -6.07 20.39 12.69
CA ARG A 2 -4.68 20.86 12.74
C ARG A 2 -4.57 22.09 11.85
N LYS A 3 -4.05 23.19 12.40
CA LYS A 3 -3.71 24.38 11.63
C LYS A 3 -2.25 24.24 11.21
N ASN A 4 -1.91 24.66 9.99
CA ASN A 4 -0.51 24.76 9.60
C ASN A 4 0.18 25.92 10.36
N ALA A 5 1.49 26.07 10.20
CA ALA A 5 2.25 27.15 10.81
C ALA A 5 1.72 28.57 10.46
N ALA A 6 0.99 28.69 9.34
CA ALA A 6 0.34 29.92 8.88
C ALA A 6 -1.12 30.09 9.40
N GLY A 7 -1.57 29.25 10.33
CA GLY A 7 -2.91 29.34 10.92
C GLY A 7 -4.07 28.91 10.01
N MET A 8 -3.79 28.50 8.77
CA MET A 8 -4.80 27.98 7.84
C MET A 8 -5.20 26.56 8.25
N ALA A 9 -6.50 26.28 8.18
CA ALA A 9 -7.02 24.93 8.37
C ALA A 9 -6.44 24.05 7.26
N GLN A 10 -5.70 23.00 7.64
CA GLN A 10 -5.35 21.97 6.67
C GLN A 10 -6.63 21.34 6.15
N ALA A 11 -6.70 21.10 4.84
CA ALA A 11 -7.67 20.18 4.26
C ALA A 11 -7.60 18.88 5.06
N CYS A 12 -8.71 18.47 5.68
CA CYS A 12 -8.78 17.25 6.45
C CYS A 12 -9.84 16.34 5.86
N THR A 13 -9.47 15.09 5.62
CA THR A 13 -10.42 14.04 5.28
C THR A 13 -10.95 13.45 6.58
N LEU A 14 -12.27 13.35 6.69
CA LEU A 14 -12.94 12.65 7.79
C LEU A 14 -13.35 11.27 7.30
N LEU A 15 -12.92 10.24 8.02
CA LEU A 15 -13.39 8.88 7.85
C LEU A 15 -14.27 8.50 9.05
N PHE A 16 -15.38 7.84 8.78
CA PHE A 16 -16.25 7.25 9.78
C PHE A 16 -16.78 5.91 9.28
N GLU A 17 -17.09 5.02 10.22
CA GLU A 17 -17.74 3.74 9.90
C GLU A 17 -19.22 4.00 9.63
N ALA A 18 -19.72 3.46 8.52
CA ALA A 18 -21.12 3.58 8.11
C ALA A 18 -21.63 2.21 7.68
N GLU A 19 -22.80 1.82 8.17
CA GLU A 19 -23.51 0.63 7.71
C GLU A 19 -24.65 1.09 6.79
N VAL A 20 -24.67 0.55 5.56
CA VAL A 20 -25.68 0.86 4.56
C VAL A 20 -26.26 -0.46 4.06
N PRO A 21 -27.58 -0.67 4.14
CA PRO A 21 -28.20 -1.90 3.68
C PRO A 21 -28.07 -2.03 2.14
N PRO A 22 -28.01 -3.26 1.61
CA PRO A 22 -28.07 -3.48 0.17
C PRO A 22 -29.31 -2.80 -0.44
N MET A 23 -29.11 -2.04 -1.52
CA MET A 23 -30.18 -1.30 -2.21
C MET A 23 -30.94 -0.29 -1.32
N GLY A 24 -30.34 0.23 -0.25
CA GLY A 24 -30.93 1.29 0.61
C GLY A 24 -30.09 2.57 0.69
N TYR A 25 -30.46 3.47 1.59
CA TYR A 25 -29.73 4.70 1.87
C TYR A 25 -29.63 4.96 3.38
N ALA A 26 -28.58 5.69 3.78
CA ALA A 26 -28.41 6.21 5.13
C ALA A 26 -28.01 7.69 5.02
N ALA A 27 -28.61 8.54 5.86
CA ALA A 27 -28.33 9.97 5.89
C ALA A 27 -27.43 10.31 7.08
N PHE A 28 -26.37 11.08 6.83
CA PHE A 28 -25.41 11.50 7.84
C PHE A 28 -25.24 13.03 7.79
N THR A 29 -25.15 13.65 8.96
CA THR A 29 -24.96 15.10 9.09
C THR A 29 -23.72 15.39 9.92
N LEU A 30 -22.91 16.34 9.48
CA LEU A 30 -21.75 16.83 10.24
C LEU A 30 -22.20 17.90 11.23
N ALA A 31 -21.99 17.66 12.52
CA ALA A 31 -22.25 18.63 13.58
C ALA A 31 -20.96 18.96 14.34
N LYS A 32 -20.80 20.24 14.72
CA LYS A 32 -19.66 20.69 15.52
C LYS A 32 -19.83 20.23 16.96
N ARG A 33 -18.90 19.43 17.46
CA ARG A 33 -18.87 18.98 18.87
C ARG A 33 -17.78 19.72 19.65
N SER A 34 -18.07 20.13 20.88
CA SER A 34 -17.06 20.60 21.83
C SER A 34 -16.11 19.46 22.19
N ALA A 35 -14.82 19.76 22.29
CA ALA A 35 -13.77 18.76 22.34
C ALA A 35 -13.87 17.87 23.59
N GLY A 36 -14.36 16.63 23.40
CA GLY A 36 -14.08 15.51 24.29
C GLY A 36 -12.97 14.68 23.69
N ARG A 37 -11.91 14.41 24.45
CA ARG A 37 -10.78 13.57 24.01
C ARG A 37 -11.30 12.13 23.91
N ALA A 38 -11.50 11.61 22.70
CA ALA A 38 -11.76 10.18 22.52
C ALA A 38 -10.52 9.41 23.02
N GLY A 39 -10.74 8.40 23.86
CA GLY A 39 -9.67 7.58 24.43
C GLY A 39 -8.82 6.95 23.33
N ALA A 40 -7.50 7.09 23.44
CA ALA A 40 -6.55 6.43 22.56
C ALA A 40 -6.48 4.95 22.97
N GLY A 41 -7.38 4.13 22.41
CA GLY A 41 -7.17 2.68 22.38
C GLY A 41 -5.97 2.34 21.50
N ASP A 42 -5.44 1.13 21.65
CA ASP A 42 -4.35 0.64 20.82
C ASP A 42 -4.79 0.65 19.34
N PRO A 43 -4.00 1.23 18.43
CA PRO A 43 -4.42 1.39 17.04
C PRO A 43 -4.56 0.01 16.40
N GLN A 44 -5.79 -0.36 16.03
CA GLN A 44 -6.09 -1.62 15.34
C GLN A 44 -5.61 -1.63 13.89
N VAL A 45 -5.34 -0.45 13.32
CA VAL A 45 -4.83 -0.27 11.96
C VAL A 45 -3.66 0.70 12.03
N GLY A 46 -2.59 0.40 11.29
CA GLY A 46 -1.41 1.25 11.30
C GLY A 46 -0.34 0.81 10.33
N ALA A 47 0.65 1.68 10.16
CA ALA A 47 1.87 1.41 9.44
C ALA A 47 3.07 1.82 10.30
N ARG A 48 4.12 1.01 10.34
CA ARG A 48 5.38 1.36 10.99
C ARG A 48 6.56 0.66 10.31
N MET A 49 7.72 1.29 10.37
CA MET A 49 8.97 0.63 10.02
C MET A 49 9.28 -0.43 11.08
N LEU A 50 9.63 -1.64 10.66
CA LEU A 50 10.22 -2.66 11.53
C LEU A 50 11.72 -2.43 11.68
N ASP A 51 12.35 -2.04 10.57
CA ASP A 51 13.76 -1.66 10.45
C ASP A 51 13.92 -0.78 9.18
N ASP A 52 15.15 -0.46 8.78
CA ASP A 52 15.43 0.40 7.61
C ASP A 52 15.09 -0.24 6.25
N ARG A 53 14.73 -1.53 6.25
CA ARG A 53 14.47 -2.35 5.06
C ARG A 53 13.06 -2.90 5.03
N ARG A 54 12.35 -2.97 6.15
CA ARG A 54 11.04 -3.61 6.25
C ARG A 54 9.99 -2.70 6.85
N LEU A 55 8.84 -2.65 6.19
CA LEU A 55 7.67 -1.91 6.65
C LEU A 55 6.56 -2.90 7.02
N LEU A 56 5.99 -2.73 8.21
CA LEU A 56 4.77 -3.40 8.65
C LEU A 56 3.57 -2.50 8.37
N LEU A 57 2.59 -3.04 7.65
CA LEU A 57 1.26 -2.47 7.49
C LEU A 57 0.25 -3.47 8.05
N TYR A 58 -0.57 -3.06 9.01
CA TYR A 58 -1.44 -3.99 9.73
C TYR A 58 -2.84 -3.43 9.92
N SER A 59 -3.79 -4.34 10.09
CA SER A 59 -5.17 -4.09 10.52
C SER A 59 -5.59 -5.10 11.59
N ASP A 60 -6.86 -5.05 11.99
CA ASP A 60 -7.52 -6.04 12.83
C ASP A 60 -7.59 -7.42 12.17
N ARG A 61 -7.44 -7.49 10.84
CA ARG A 61 -7.54 -8.75 10.08
C ARG A 61 -6.24 -9.22 9.43
N TYR A 62 -5.40 -8.29 8.97
CA TYR A 62 -4.22 -8.62 8.18
C TYR A 62 -2.95 -8.00 8.76
N GLU A 63 -1.82 -8.68 8.59
CA GLU A 63 -0.49 -8.08 8.72
C GLU A 63 0.29 -8.31 7.44
N LEU A 64 0.85 -7.23 6.90
CA LEU A 64 1.68 -7.23 5.72
C LEU A 64 3.08 -6.74 6.08
N VAL A 65 4.08 -7.55 5.74
CA VAL A 65 5.48 -7.15 5.81
C VAL A 65 5.98 -6.91 4.39
N LEU A 66 6.39 -5.66 4.12
CA LEU A 66 6.93 -5.22 2.85
C LEU A 66 8.46 -5.14 2.94
N ASP A 67 9.16 -5.76 2.01
CA ASP A 67 10.62 -5.67 1.89
C ASP A 67 11.01 -4.56 0.90
N LEU A 68 11.52 -3.45 1.44
CA LEU A 68 11.86 -2.25 0.70
C LEU A 68 13.16 -2.38 -0.10
N ASP A 69 14.06 -3.28 0.28
CA ASP A 69 15.28 -3.55 -0.48
C ASP A 69 14.99 -4.42 -1.71
N ARG A 70 13.88 -5.18 -1.67
CA ARG A 70 13.40 -6.01 -2.78
C ARG A 70 12.13 -5.45 -3.42
N GLY A 71 12.13 -4.19 -3.84
CA GLY A 71 11.04 -3.65 -4.68
C GLY A 71 9.72 -3.38 -3.97
N GLY A 72 9.64 -3.62 -2.65
CA GLY A 72 8.39 -3.57 -1.90
C GLY A 72 7.57 -4.86 -1.98
N VAL A 73 8.21 -6.01 -2.23
CA VAL A 73 7.52 -7.30 -2.24
C VAL A 73 6.91 -7.63 -0.88
N ILE A 74 5.80 -8.36 -0.90
CA ILE A 74 5.14 -8.83 0.33
C ILE A 74 5.81 -10.14 0.74
N VAL A 75 6.57 -10.10 1.84
CA VAL A 75 7.30 -11.25 2.41
C VAL A 75 6.55 -11.92 3.55
N GLY A 76 5.51 -11.25 4.06
CA GLY A 76 4.57 -11.79 5.04
C GLY A 76 3.18 -11.24 4.75
N LEU A 77 2.19 -12.11 4.66
CA LEU A 77 0.77 -11.78 4.53
C LEU A 77 -0.02 -12.69 5.49
N LEU A 78 -0.08 -12.28 6.75
CA LEU A 78 -0.79 -13.01 7.79
C LEU A 78 -2.26 -12.62 7.81
N ASP A 79 -3.16 -13.59 7.63
CA ASP A 79 -4.57 -13.44 7.99
C ASP A 79 -4.78 -13.90 9.43
N LYS A 80 -5.10 -12.95 10.31
CA LYS A 80 -5.33 -13.18 11.74
C LYS A 80 -6.53 -14.08 12.01
N THR A 81 -7.49 -14.14 11.08
CA THR A 81 -8.69 -14.98 11.20
C THR A 81 -8.33 -16.45 11.05
N THR A 82 -7.44 -16.77 10.11
CA THR A 82 -7.06 -18.14 9.77
C THR A 82 -5.71 -18.54 10.37
N SER A 83 -4.97 -17.59 10.96
CA SER A 83 -3.60 -17.75 11.44
C SER A 83 -2.65 -18.30 10.36
N ARG A 84 -2.94 -17.97 9.09
CA ARG A 84 -2.18 -18.45 7.94
C ARG A 84 -1.43 -17.30 7.29
N ASP A 85 -0.15 -17.54 7.01
CA ASP A 85 0.64 -16.68 6.13
C ASP A 85 0.47 -17.15 4.68
N TYR A 86 0.14 -16.22 3.79
CA TYR A 86 -0.04 -16.44 2.36
C TYR A 86 1.16 -15.98 1.53
N ALA A 87 2.14 -15.29 2.13
CA ALA A 87 3.36 -14.91 1.44
C ALA A 87 4.40 -16.03 1.53
N ALA A 88 5.12 -16.25 0.43
CA ALA A 88 6.30 -17.09 0.45
C ALA A 88 7.48 -16.25 0.99
N ALA A 89 8.12 -16.71 2.07
CA ALA A 89 9.33 -16.08 2.59
C ALA A 89 10.52 -16.22 1.62
N GLU A 90 10.52 -17.29 0.82
CA GLU A 90 11.55 -17.66 -0.13
C GLU A 90 10.93 -18.26 -1.40
N GLY A 91 11.61 -18.13 -2.53
CA GLY A 91 11.16 -18.66 -3.81
C GLY A 91 11.65 -17.83 -4.99
N PRO A 92 11.43 -18.32 -6.23
CA PRO A 92 11.82 -17.60 -7.44
C PRO A 92 10.95 -16.36 -7.71
N TYR A 93 9.79 -16.26 -7.04
CA TYR A 93 8.84 -15.16 -7.21
C TYR A 93 8.23 -14.79 -5.87
N PHE A 94 8.10 -13.48 -5.65
CA PHE A 94 7.46 -12.95 -4.45
C PHE A 94 6.08 -12.37 -4.74
N LEU A 95 5.22 -12.35 -3.73
CA LEU A 95 3.92 -11.70 -3.85
C LEU A 95 4.13 -10.20 -4.09
N ASN A 96 3.40 -9.67 -5.07
CA ASN A 96 3.47 -8.26 -5.47
C ASN A 96 4.82 -7.82 -6.07
N GLU A 97 5.62 -8.78 -6.56
CA GLU A 97 6.77 -8.49 -7.41
C GLU A 97 6.32 -8.00 -8.80
N ARG A 98 6.90 -6.89 -9.27
CA ARG A 98 6.77 -6.46 -10.67
C ARG A 98 7.91 -7.01 -11.50
N ARG A 99 7.56 -7.46 -12.70
CA ARG A 99 8.51 -7.91 -13.72
C ARG A 99 8.05 -7.44 -15.09
N GLY A 100 9.00 -7.09 -15.95
CA GLY A 100 8.71 -6.70 -17.33
C GLY A 100 9.89 -6.99 -18.25
N CYS A 101 9.59 -7.26 -19.51
CA CYS A 101 10.59 -7.35 -20.59
C CYS A 101 10.88 -5.95 -21.10
N PHE A 102 12.13 -5.51 -20.95
CA PHE A 102 12.61 -4.22 -21.44
C PHE A 102 13.21 -4.46 -22.82
N ILE A 103 12.41 -4.26 -23.86
CA ILE A 103 12.74 -4.65 -25.25
C ILE A 103 14.08 -4.07 -25.71
N GLN A 104 14.37 -2.81 -25.38
CA GLN A 104 15.64 -2.16 -25.75
C GLN A 104 16.87 -2.80 -25.07
N ARG A 105 16.65 -3.49 -23.96
CA ARG A 105 17.68 -4.20 -23.18
C ARG A 105 17.65 -5.72 -23.43
N GLU A 106 16.69 -6.19 -24.23
CA GLU A 106 16.46 -7.61 -24.54
C GLU A 106 16.46 -8.54 -23.30
N THR A 107 16.03 -8.00 -22.15
CA THR A 107 16.08 -8.71 -20.86
C THR A 107 14.86 -8.42 -19.98
N PHE A 108 14.58 -9.34 -19.06
CA PHE A 108 13.60 -9.14 -18.01
C PHE A 108 14.22 -8.40 -16.82
N LEU A 109 13.59 -7.31 -16.41
CA LEU A 109 13.92 -6.65 -15.15
C LEU A 109 12.87 -6.97 -14.11
N MET A 110 13.33 -7.17 -12.88
CA MET A 110 12.48 -7.49 -11.73
C MET A 110 12.61 -6.40 -10.67
N SER A 111 11.49 -5.96 -10.11
CA SER A 111 11.49 -4.95 -9.04
C SER A 111 12.20 -5.43 -7.77
N ARG A 112 12.33 -6.75 -7.56
CA ARG A 112 13.06 -7.31 -6.42
C ARG A 112 14.54 -6.93 -6.41
N ASP A 113 15.08 -6.51 -7.55
CA ASP A 113 16.48 -6.12 -7.71
C ASP A 113 16.68 -4.61 -7.42
N THR A 114 15.62 -3.88 -7.09
CA THR A 114 15.67 -2.44 -6.84
C THR A 114 15.11 -2.06 -5.47
N ARG A 115 15.79 -1.12 -4.79
CA ARG A 115 15.31 -0.56 -3.53
C ARG A 115 14.22 0.48 -3.78
N VAL A 116 13.19 0.48 -2.95
CA VAL A 116 12.07 1.44 -3.01
C VAL A 116 12.03 2.34 -1.78
N ARG A 117 11.48 3.55 -1.96
CA ARG A 117 11.23 4.47 -0.86
C ARG A 117 9.79 4.33 -0.39
N ALA A 118 9.60 4.03 0.89
CA ALA A 118 8.29 4.02 1.52
C ALA A 118 7.90 5.41 2.07
N THR A 119 6.65 5.79 1.87
CA THR A 119 6.02 6.98 2.48
C THR A 119 4.68 6.58 3.06
N ILE A 120 4.48 6.77 4.36
CA ILE A 120 3.17 6.58 4.99
C ILE A 120 2.29 7.75 4.56
N LEU A 121 1.22 7.47 3.80
CA LEU A 121 0.29 8.49 3.32
C LEU A 121 -0.79 8.79 4.37
N GLU A 122 -1.22 7.75 5.08
CA GLU A 122 -2.29 7.87 6.06
C GLU A 122 -2.05 6.93 7.23
N GLN A 123 -2.28 7.44 8.43
CA GLN A 123 -2.18 6.70 9.68
C GLN A 123 -3.29 7.17 10.61
N GLY A 124 -4.48 6.61 10.42
CA GLY A 124 -5.68 6.89 11.20
C GLY A 124 -6.24 5.64 11.89
N PRO A 125 -7.19 5.81 12.82
CA PRO A 125 -7.75 4.69 13.60
C PRO A 125 -8.58 3.71 12.74
N LEU A 126 -9.10 4.16 11.60
CA LEU A 126 -9.89 3.33 10.68
C LEU A 126 -9.09 2.83 9.50
N GLN A 127 -7.92 3.41 9.23
CA GLN A 127 -7.23 3.20 7.97
C GLN A 127 -5.76 3.57 8.02
N ALA A 128 -4.94 2.76 7.35
CA ALA A 128 -3.56 3.08 7.06
C ALA A 128 -3.26 2.84 5.58
N SER A 129 -2.44 3.70 5.01
CA SER A 129 -1.94 3.51 3.65
C SER A 129 -0.50 3.94 3.49
N VAL A 130 0.21 3.20 2.64
CA VAL A 130 1.63 3.37 2.37
C VAL A 130 1.84 3.41 0.87
N ARG A 131 2.70 4.32 0.44
CA ARG A 131 3.16 4.45 -0.93
C ARG A 131 4.61 4.02 -1.03
N LEU A 132 4.92 3.18 -2.01
CA LEU A 132 6.26 2.79 -2.38
C LEU A 132 6.58 3.39 -3.75
N ASP A 133 7.62 4.21 -3.79
CA ASP A 133 8.13 4.83 -5.00
C ASP A 133 9.43 4.13 -5.40
N GLY A 134 9.53 3.71 -6.66
CA GLY A 134 10.67 2.96 -7.17
C GLY A 134 10.93 3.18 -8.65
N VAL A 135 12.03 2.62 -9.11
CA VAL A 135 12.44 2.65 -10.53
C VAL A 135 12.81 1.24 -10.95
N LEU A 136 12.37 0.84 -12.14
CA LEU A 136 12.72 -0.42 -12.77
C LEU A 136 13.30 -0.11 -14.15
N GLY A 137 14.59 -0.33 -14.35
CA GLY A 137 15.30 0.20 -15.52
C GLY A 137 15.20 1.72 -15.53
N ASP A 138 14.53 2.28 -16.54
CA ASP A 138 14.27 3.72 -16.68
C ASP A 138 12.81 4.08 -16.36
N THR A 139 11.97 3.08 -16.06
CA THR A 139 10.55 3.24 -15.80
C THR A 139 10.30 3.49 -14.33
N LYS A 140 9.76 4.67 -14.01
CA LYS A 140 9.29 4.98 -12.65
C LYS A 140 8.00 4.22 -12.37
N PHE A 141 7.89 3.73 -11.14
CA PHE A 141 6.67 3.13 -10.65
C PHE A 141 6.32 3.64 -9.27
N GLN A 142 5.03 3.63 -8.98
CA GLN A 142 4.46 3.94 -7.69
C GLN A 142 3.46 2.87 -7.34
N PHE A 143 3.52 2.38 -6.12
CA PHE A 143 2.61 1.40 -5.58
C PHE A 143 2.01 1.91 -4.29
N THR A 144 0.73 1.65 -4.08
CA THR A 144 0.03 2.04 -2.87
C THR A 144 -0.66 0.82 -2.29
N VAL A 145 -0.46 0.57 -1.00
CA VAL A 145 -1.23 -0.42 -0.23
C VAL A 145 -2.07 0.30 0.79
N ARG A 146 -3.32 -0.11 0.94
CA ARG A 146 -4.24 0.43 1.92
C ARG A 146 -4.97 -0.70 2.64
N LEU A 147 -4.99 -0.59 3.96
CA LEU A 147 -5.77 -1.44 4.86
C LEU A 147 -6.77 -0.58 5.63
N GLY A 148 -7.97 -1.11 5.84
CA GLY A 148 -9.00 -0.50 6.65
C GLY A 148 -9.49 -1.43 7.75
N LYS A 149 -9.95 -0.86 8.86
CA LYS A 149 -10.52 -1.59 9.99
C LYS A 149 -11.77 -2.36 9.53
N GLY A 150 -11.87 -3.63 9.91
CA GLY A 150 -13.01 -4.49 9.58
C GLY A 150 -13.11 -4.89 8.10
N ARG A 151 -12.23 -4.40 7.22
CA ARG A 151 -12.28 -4.69 5.79
C ARG A 151 -11.55 -5.99 5.49
N ARG A 152 -12.21 -6.87 4.72
CA ARG A 152 -11.66 -8.15 4.23
C ARG A 152 -10.82 -7.99 2.94
N ALA A 153 -10.57 -6.77 2.50
CA ALA A 153 -9.86 -6.49 1.26
C ALA A 153 -8.57 -5.72 1.54
N ILE A 154 -7.52 -6.09 0.81
CA ILE A 154 -6.25 -5.36 0.75
C ILE A 154 -6.30 -4.56 -0.55
N GLU A 155 -6.33 -3.24 -0.44
CA GLU A 155 -6.39 -2.38 -1.61
C GLU A 155 -4.99 -2.12 -2.13
N VAL A 156 -4.78 -2.43 -3.41
CA VAL A 156 -3.51 -2.25 -4.11
C VAL A 156 -3.71 -1.34 -5.32
N GLY A 157 -2.90 -0.30 -5.41
CA GLY A 157 -2.83 0.59 -6.57
C GLY A 157 -1.44 0.54 -7.20
N LEU A 158 -1.39 0.46 -8.53
CA LEU A 158 -0.16 0.52 -9.31
C LEU A 158 -0.24 1.69 -10.30
N LYS A 159 0.78 2.53 -10.31
CA LYS A 159 1.02 3.54 -11.35
C LYS A 159 2.41 3.35 -11.92
N THR A 160 2.52 3.44 -13.23
CA THR A 160 3.78 3.34 -13.96
C THR A 160 3.82 4.43 -15.01
N TRP A 161 4.98 5.05 -15.18
CA TRP A 161 5.18 6.11 -16.17
C TRP A 161 6.10 5.61 -17.27
N PHE A 162 5.57 5.56 -18.49
CA PHE A 162 6.33 5.23 -19.69
C PHE A 162 6.61 6.53 -20.45
N GLU A 163 7.87 6.74 -20.85
CA GLU A 163 8.27 7.95 -21.58
C GLU A 163 7.84 7.92 -23.05
N SER A 164 7.62 6.73 -23.61
CA SER A 164 7.17 6.51 -24.97
C SER A 164 6.09 5.44 -25.00
N ASP A 165 5.28 5.45 -26.07
CA ASP A 165 4.26 4.43 -26.30
C ASP A 165 4.90 3.04 -26.31
N GLN A 166 4.56 2.25 -25.29
CA GLN A 166 4.98 0.87 -25.18
C GLN A 166 3.92 -0.01 -25.84
N TRP A 167 4.36 -0.81 -26.81
CA TRP A 167 3.50 -1.79 -27.45
C TRP A 167 3.54 -3.08 -26.64
N ILE A 168 2.36 -3.62 -26.31
CA ILE A 168 2.25 -4.98 -25.77
C ILE A 168 2.56 -5.93 -26.94
N ARG A 169 3.82 -6.36 -27.04
CA ARG A 169 4.30 -7.30 -28.05
C ARG A 169 4.75 -8.60 -27.37
N TRP A 170 4.60 -9.72 -28.07
CA TRP A 170 5.14 -11.00 -27.63
C TRP A 170 6.66 -10.90 -27.40
N PRO A 171 7.18 -11.28 -26.23
CA PRO A 171 8.58 -11.04 -25.85
C PRO A 171 9.51 -12.13 -26.43
N SER A 172 9.50 -12.35 -27.75
CA SER A 172 10.34 -13.37 -28.39
C SER A 172 11.85 -13.08 -28.32
N ARG A 173 12.23 -11.86 -27.91
CA ARG A 173 13.63 -11.41 -27.78
C ARG A 173 14.13 -11.24 -26.34
N CYS A 174 13.28 -11.41 -25.33
CA CYS A 174 13.72 -11.31 -23.93
C CYS A 174 13.99 -12.70 -23.37
N THR A 175 15.23 -12.95 -22.96
CA THR A 175 15.58 -14.13 -22.17
C THR A 175 15.27 -13.90 -20.69
N ILE A 176 14.69 -14.91 -20.06
CA ILE A 176 14.56 -14.98 -18.60
C ILE A 176 15.81 -15.74 -18.14
N GLU A 177 16.72 -15.04 -17.45
CA GLU A 177 17.79 -15.69 -16.68
C GLU A 177 17.28 -16.12 -15.30
#